data_AF-A0A7D7ZM96-F1
#
_entry.id   AF-A0A7D7ZM96-F1
#
_cell.length_a   1.000
_cell.length_b   1.000
_cell.length_c   1.000
_cell.angle_alpha   90.00
_cell.angle_beta   90.00
_cell.angle_gamma   90.00
#
_symmetry.space_group_name_H-M   'P 1'
#
loop_
_entity.id
_entity.type
_entity.pdbx_description
1 polymer ?
#
loop_
_entity_poly.entity_id
_entity_poly.type
_entity_poly.pdbx_seq_one_letter_code
_entity_poly.pdbx_strand_id
1 'polypeptide(L)'
;MLIVRHYSRLVMAVVIAVGVSSCGGAEDEGRPLESFSAEELYQRAEFELESNGNAEEAARFFGEVERLYPYSEWASRALIMQAFSYHRDRDFESSRGSAQRFLNTYPADEDAAYAQYLLALSYYDQIDDVGRDQGLTFQALQSLRDVIEQYPDSDYARSAILKFDLAFDHLAAKEMEIGRYYLKRGNFLAAINRFRVVVEDFQTTTQTPEALHRLVEAYLSLGLNDEAQTAGAILGFNFQSTVWYEDSFALLTGQGLRPEAQGDGWLRQVYRQVVRGEWL
;
A
#
# COMPACT_ATOMS: atom_id res chain seq x y z
N MET A 1 -38.23 3.94 -73.06
CA MET A 1 -37.12 3.23 -73.73
C MET A 1 -35.85 4.07 -73.52
N LEU A 2 -35.09 3.76 -72.46
CA LEU A 2 -33.75 3.14 -72.53
C LEU A 2 -32.56 4.10 -72.34
N ILE A 3 -32.67 5.25 -71.64
CA ILE A 3 -31.48 6.11 -71.38
C ILE A 3 -31.19 6.35 -69.89
N VAL A 4 -32.16 6.27 -68.97
CA VAL A 4 -31.91 6.61 -67.56
C VAL A 4 -31.39 5.44 -66.71
N ARG A 5 -31.43 4.21 -67.24
CA ARG A 5 -31.11 2.99 -66.46
C ARG A 5 -29.63 2.58 -66.46
N HIS A 6 -28.74 3.29 -67.16
CA HIS A 6 -27.32 2.92 -67.29
C HIS A 6 -26.36 3.77 -66.44
N TYR A 7 -26.75 4.94 -65.95
CA TYR A 7 -25.88 5.76 -65.08
C TYR A 7 -25.91 5.34 -63.61
N SER A 8 -26.98 4.69 -63.15
CA SER A 8 -27.10 4.20 -61.77
C SER A 8 -26.17 3.00 -61.47
N ARG A 9 -25.63 2.34 -62.50
CA ARG A 9 -24.69 1.21 -62.34
C ARG A 9 -23.21 1.62 -62.41
N LEU A 10 -22.91 2.82 -62.93
CA LEU A 10 -21.54 3.35 -63.00
C LEU A 10 -21.16 4.20 -61.78
N VAL A 11 -22.13 4.82 -61.10
CA VAL A 11 -21.87 5.56 -59.85
C VAL A 11 -21.64 4.61 -58.66
N MET A 12 -22.18 3.39 -58.72
CA MET A 12 -21.96 2.36 -57.70
C MET A 12 -20.60 1.66 -57.83
N ALA A 13 -19.83 1.92 -58.89
CA ALA A 13 -18.50 1.34 -59.12
C ALA A 13 -17.33 2.30 -58.78
N VAL A 14 -17.59 3.58 -58.51
CA VAL A 14 -16.54 4.59 -58.23
C VAL A 14 -16.51 5.04 -56.76
N VAL A 15 -17.57 4.81 -55.99
CA VAL A 15 -17.57 5.07 -54.53
C VAL A 15 -16.88 3.94 -53.74
N ILE A 16 -16.46 2.87 -54.40
CA ILE A 16 -15.74 1.73 -53.79
C ILE A 16 -14.22 1.98 -53.69
N ALA A 17 -13.68 3.08 -54.21
CA ALA A 17 -12.23 3.22 -54.40
C ALA A 17 -11.45 4.19 -53.47
N VAL A 18 -12.07 4.91 -52.52
CA VAL A 18 -11.34 5.91 -51.70
C VAL A 18 -11.77 5.95 -50.22
N GLY A 19 -11.95 4.79 -49.57
CA GLY A 19 -12.36 4.80 -48.17
C GLY A 19 -11.92 3.61 -47.32
N VAL A 20 -11.01 2.77 -47.80
CA VAL A 20 -10.40 1.71 -46.99
C VAL A 20 -9.00 2.13 -46.58
N SER A 21 -8.93 3.13 -45.70
CA SER A 21 -7.83 3.22 -44.74
C SER A 21 -8.29 2.46 -43.49
N SER A 22 -8.42 1.15 -43.65
CA SER A 22 -8.83 0.20 -42.62
C SER A 22 -7.60 -0.60 -42.21
N CYS A 23 -7.21 -0.40 -40.95
CA CYS A 23 -6.39 -1.28 -40.12
C CYS A 23 -5.00 -1.68 -40.64
N GLY A 24 -3.98 -0.98 -40.11
CA GLY A 24 -2.71 -1.63 -39.81
C GLY A 24 -2.95 -2.73 -38.78
N GLY A 25 -2.81 -3.98 -39.20
CA GLY A 25 -3.09 -5.13 -38.38
C GLY A 25 -3.12 -6.39 -39.22
N ALA A 26 -1.92 -6.87 -39.58
CA ALA A 26 -1.58 -8.25 -39.98
C ALA A 26 -0.36 -8.23 -40.92
N GLU A 27 0.85 -8.07 -40.37
CA GLU A 27 2.06 -8.44 -41.13
C GLU A 27 3.27 -8.83 -40.27
N ASP A 28 3.08 -9.08 -38.97
CA ASP A 28 4.22 -9.11 -38.05
C ASP A 28 4.23 -10.27 -37.03
N GLU A 29 3.24 -11.16 -37.09
CA GLU A 29 3.28 -12.45 -36.39
C GLU A 29 4.30 -13.37 -37.09
N GLY A 30 5.59 -13.27 -36.71
CA GLY A 30 6.62 -14.21 -37.16
C GLY A 30 8.02 -13.63 -37.37
N ARG A 31 8.21 -12.32 -37.24
CA ARG A 31 9.56 -11.72 -37.26
C ARG A 31 10.26 -11.93 -35.91
N PRO A 32 11.54 -12.32 -35.88
CA PRO A 32 12.30 -12.39 -34.64
C PRO A 32 12.33 -11.02 -33.93
N LEU A 33 12.27 -11.04 -32.59
CA LEU A 33 12.22 -9.82 -31.78
C LEU A 33 13.46 -8.94 -31.98
N GLU A 34 14.60 -9.58 -32.23
CA GLU A 34 15.89 -8.97 -32.55
C GLU A 34 15.85 -8.11 -33.82
N SER A 35 14.82 -8.25 -34.65
CA SER A 35 14.67 -7.49 -35.89
C SER A 35 13.93 -6.16 -35.73
N PHE A 36 13.38 -5.88 -34.55
CA PHE A 36 12.73 -4.62 -34.22
C PHE A 36 13.70 -3.66 -33.55
N SER A 37 13.55 -2.37 -33.83
CA SER A 37 14.21 -1.29 -33.09
C SER A 37 13.69 -1.19 -31.65
N ALA A 38 14.43 -0.50 -30.78
CA ALA A 38 14.02 -0.22 -29.41
C ALA A 38 12.66 0.51 -29.33
N GLU A 39 12.46 1.50 -30.19
CA GLU A 39 11.20 2.25 -30.28
C GLU A 39 10.03 1.36 -30.71
N GLU A 40 10.21 0.51 -31.73
CA GLU A 40 9.15 -0.42 -32.18
C GLU A 40 8.76 -1.42 -31.09
N LEU A 41 9.74 -1.97 -30.34
CA LEU A 41 9.47 -2.86 -29.21
C LEU A 41 8.73 -2.13 -28.08
N TYR A 42 9.15 -0.92 -27.75
CA TYR A 42 8.51 -0.10 -26.73
C TYR A 42 7.06 0.24 -27.11
N GLN A 43 6.81 0.66 -28.35
CA GLN A 43 5.46 0.98 -28.85
C GLN A 43 4.55 -0.25 -28.86
N ARG A 44 5.07 -1.44 -29.15
CA ARG A 44 4.30 -2.70 -29.05
C ARG A 44 3.94 -3.01 -27.62
N ALA A 45 4.88 -2.84 -26.69
CA ALA A 45 4.62 -3.04 -25.27
C ALA A 45 3.51 -2.10 -24.77
N GLU A 46 3.56 -0.81 -25.15
CA GLU A 46 2.48 0.14 -24.85
C GLU A 46 1.15 -0.26 -25.49
N PHE A 47 1.16 -0.76 -26.73
CA PHE A 47 -0.04 -1.24 -27.39
C PHE A 47 -0.67 -2.43 -26.65
N GLU A 48 0.13 -3.42 -26.24
CA GLU A 48 -0.35 -4.56 -25.45
C GLU A 48 -0.93 -4.09 -24.11
N LEU A 49 -0.25 -3.17 -23.44
CA LEU A 49 -0.66 -2.66 -22.13
C LEU A 49 -1.96 -1.85 -22.18
N GLU A 50 -2.06 -0.92 -23.12
CA GLU A 50 -3.14 0.08 -23.16
C GLU A 50 -4.32 -0.34 -24.04
N SER A 51 -4.06 -1.00 -25.17
CA SER A 51 -5.11 -1.36 -26.14
C SER A 51 -5.67 -2.75 -25.87
N ASN A 52 -4.80 -3.72 -25.60
CA ASN A 52 -5.20 -5.11 -25.35
C ASN A 52 -5.42 -5.41 -23.87
N GLY A 53 -4.86 -4.60 -22.96
CA GLY A 53 -4.86 -4.85 -21.53
C GLY A 53 -4.00 -6.05 -21.11
N ASN A 54 -3.10 -6.50 -22.00
CA ASN A 54 -2.24 -7.66 -21.82
C ASN A 54 -0.93 -7.26 -21.12
N ALA A 55 -0.99 -7.13 -19.81
CA ALA A 55 0.12 -6.63 -19.00
C ALA A 55 1.32 -7.59 -18.96
N GLU A 56 1.09 -8.91 -18.95
CA GLU A 56 2.16 -9.92 -19.03
C GLU A 56 2.99 -9.76 -20.31
N GLU A 57 2.33 -9.67 -21.47
CA GLU A 57 3.00 -9.54 -22.76
C GLU A 57 3.67 -8.17 -22.93
N ALA A 58 3.06 -7.10 -22.40
CA ALA A 58 3.69 -5.80 -22.33
C ALA A 58 5.00 -5.84 -21.53
N ALA A 59 5.00 -6.46 -20.35
CA ALA A 59 6.19 -6.62 -19.53
C ALA A 59 7.30 -7.39 -20.28
N ARG A 60 6.92 -8.41 -21.06
CA ARG A 60 7.84 -9.16 -21.92
C ARG A 60 8.48 -8.23 -22.96
N PHE A 61 7.69 -7.48 -23.72
CA PHE A 61 8.23 -6.57 -24.74
C PHE A 61 9.09 -5.45 -24.15
N PHE A 62 8.69 -4.86 -23.02
CA PHE A 62 9.51 -3.87 -22.32
C PHE A 62 10.85 -4.45 -21.88
N GLY A 63 10.87 -5.67 -21.34
CA GLY A 63 12.12 -6.35 -20.96
C GLY A 63 13.05 -6.64 -22.15
N GLU A 64 12.48 -6.87 -23.34
CA GLU A 64 13.27 -7.06 -24.56
C GLU A 64 13.99 -5.78 -25.01
N VAL A 65 13.41 -4.59 -24.74
CA VAL A 65 14.10 -3.31 -24.97
C VAL A 65 15.37 -3.22 -24.13
N GLU A 66 15.29 -3.52 -22.83
CA GLU A 66 16.46 -3.51 -21.94
C GLU A 66 17.49 -4.57 -22.38
N ARG A 67 17.04 -5.78 -22.72
CA ARG A 67 17.92 -6.91 -23.10
C ARG A 67 18.70 -6.64 -24.38
N LEU A 68 18.02 -6.12 -25.41
CA LEU A 68 18.59 -5.92 -26.75
C LEU A 68 19.28 -4.56 -26.89
N TYR A 69 18.76 -3.53 -26.21
CA TYR A 69 19.17 -2.14 -26.38
C TYR A 69 19.45 -1.43 -25.04
N PRO A 70 20.33 -1.97 -24.17
CA PRO A 70 20.53 -1.49 -22.79
C PRO A 70 21.08 -0.05 -22.68
N TYR A 71 21.63 0.50 -23.76
CA TYR A 71 22.15 1.87 -23.82
C TYR A 71 21.28 2.83 -24.64
N SER A 72 20.10 2.38 -25.09
CA SER A 72 19.16 3.23 -25.80
C SER A 72 18.48 4.20 -24.85
N GLU A 73 18.00 5.32 -25.37
CA GLU A 73 17.15 6.27 -24.62
C GLU A 73 15.84 5.64 -24.12
N TRP A 74 15.43 4.50 -24.71
CA TRP A 74 14.24 3.75 -24.33
C TRP A 74 14.48 2.79 -23.16
N ALA A 75 15.74 2.49 -22.80
CA ALA A 75 16.06 1.43 -21.84
C ALA A 75 15.53 1.71 -20.43
N SER A 76 15.74 2.92 -19.89
CA SER A 76 15.23 3.28 -18.56
C SER A 76 13.70 3.28 -18.54
N ARG A 77 13.08 3.97 -19.51
CA ARG A 77 11.62 4.04 -19.66
C ARG A 77 10.98 2.66 -19.84
N ALA A 78 11.61 1.76 -20.60
CA ALA A 78 11.12 0.39 -20.73
C ALA A 78 11.22 -0.38 -19.42
N LEU A 79 12.32 -0.27 -18.68
CA LEU A 79 12.49 -1.00 -17.42
C LEU A 79 11.47 -0.57 -16.34
N ILE A 80 11.19 0.72 -16.21
CA ILE A 80 10.14 1.17 -15.27
C ILE A 80 8.75 0.70 -15.71
N MET A 81 8.46 0.73 -17.02
CA MET A 81 7.20 0.25 -17.57
C MET A 81 7.07 -1.28 -17.49
N GLN A 82 8.17 -2.02 -17.50
CA GLN A 82 8.19 -3.45 -17.21
C GLN A 82 7.77 -3.70 -15.76
N ALA A 83 8.35 -2.98 -14.79
CA ALA A 83 7.99 -3.10 -13.38
C ALA A 83 6.50 -2.78 -13.14
N PHE A 84 6.00 -1.72 -13.80
CA PHE A 84 4.59 -1.35 -13.77
C PHE A 84 3.69 -2.42 -14.40
N SER A 85 4.05 -2.94 -15.56
CA SER A 85 3.28 -3.97 -16.27
C SER A 85 3.16 -5.24 -15.43
N TYR A 86 4.27 -5.71 -14.84
CA TYR A 86 4.22 -6.84 -13.89
C TYR A 86 3.32 -6.57 -12.68
N HIS A 87 3.38 -5.35 -12.12
CA HIS A 87 2.51 -4.98 -11.01
C HIS A 87 1.03 -5.04 -11.42
N ARG A 88 0.70 -4.50 -12.60
CA ARG A 88 -0.65 -4.51 -13.17
C ARG A 88 -1.15 -5.94 -13.42
N ASP A 89 -0.26 -6.84 -13.81
CA ASP A 89 -0.53 -8.27 -13.98
C ASP A 89 -0.62 -9.04 -12.64
N ARG A 90 -0.29 -8.38 -11.52
CA ARG A 90 -0.17 -8.97 -10.17
C ARG A 90 0.97 -9.99 -10.04
N ASP A 91 1.93 -9.99 -10.96
CA ASP A 91 3.22 -10.64 -10.76
C ASP A 91 4.13 -9.73 -9.93
N PHE A 92 3.82 -9.66 -8.63
CA PHE A 92 4.49 -8.77 -7.71
C PHE A 92 5.97 -9.11 -7.51
N GLU A 93 6.38 -10.37 -7.62
CA GLU A 93 7.80 -10.76 -7.50
C GLU A 93 8.61 -10.22 -8.69
N SER A 94 8.11 -10.37 -9.92
CA SER A 94 8.77 -9.82 -11.11
C SER A 94 8.74 -8.29 -11.12
N SER A 95 7.66 -7.69 -10.61
CA SER A 95 7.57 -6.24 -10.40
C SER A 95 8.67 -5.74 -9.44
N ARG A 96 8.84 -6.40 -8.28
CA ARG A 96 9.92 -6.12 -7.32
C ARG A 96 11.29 -6.20 -7.95
N GLY A 97 11.55 -7.30 -8.67
CA GLY A 97 12.82 -7.52 -9.32
C GLY A 97 13.16 -6.43 -10.33
N SER A 98 12.17 -6.00 -11.12
CA SER A 98 12.34 -4.96 -12.15
C SER A 98 12.50 -3.57 -11.53
N ALA A 99 11.68 -3.22 -10.53
CA ALA A 99 11.79 -1.96 -9.80
C ALA A 99 13.14 -1.82 -9.08
N GLN A 100 13.61 -2.88 -8.40
CA GLN A 100 14.92 -2.88 -7.75
C GLN A 100 16.06 -2.75 -8.77
N ARG A 101 15.94 -3.39 -9.94
CA ARG A 101 16.91 -3.25 -11.03
C ARG A 101 16.96 -1.82 -11.55
N PHE A 102 15.80 -1.16 -11.69
CA PHE A 102 15.72 0.25 -12.07
C PHE A 102 16.48 1.12 -11.06
N LEU A 103 16.19 1.00 -9.76
CA LEU A 103 16.86 1.76 -8.71
C LEU A 103 18.37 1.55 -8.69
N ASN A 104 18.84 0.33 -8.96
CA ASN A 104 20.26 0.02 -9.00
C ASN A 104 20.96 0.58 -10.25
N THR A 105 20.27 0.61 -11.39
CA THR A 105 20.85 0.94 -12.70
C THR A 105 20.73 2.44 -13.01
N TYR A 106 19.60 3.04 -12.63
CA TYR A 106 19.21 4.42 -12.93
C TYR A 106 18.81 5.20 -11.66
N PRO A 107 19.65 5.26 -10.60
CA PRO A 107 19.29 5.88 -9.32
C PRO A 107 19.05 7.40 -9.39
N ALA A 108 19.53 8.07 -10.44
CA ALA A 108 19.40 9.52 -10.63
C ALA A 108 18.34 9.90 -11.67
N ASP A 109 17.61 8.92 -12.20
CA ASP A 109 16.52 9.12 -13.16
C ASP A 109 15.29 9.72 -12.47
N GLU A 110 14.47 10.47 -13.20
CA GLU A 110 13.27 11.12 -12.67
C GLU A 110 12.24 10.10 -12.17
N ASP A 111 12.23 8.90 -12.75
CA ASP A 111 11.35 7.81 -12.37
C ASP A 111 11.86 6.98 -11.17
N ALA A 112 13.00 7.33 -10.57
CA ALA A 112 13.53 6.61 -9.41
C ALA A 112 12.55 6.59 -8.22
N ALA A 113 11.86 7.72 -7.98
CA ALA A 113 10.81 7.79 -6.96
C ALA A 113 9.63 6.86 -7.29
N TYR A 114 9.27 6.73 -8.56
CA TYR A 114 8.21 5.83 -9.00
C TYR A 114 8.62 4.36 -8.88
N ALA A 115 9.86 4.02 -9.21
CA ALA A 115 10.41 2.68 -9.03
C ALA A 115 10.39 2.25 -7.55
N GLN A 116 10.84 3.12 -6.64
CA GLN A 116 10.76 2.86 -5.19
C GLN A 116 9.32 2.68 -4.73
N TYR A 117 8.39 3.47 -5.29
CA TYR A 117 6.97 3.34 -4.98
C TYR A 117 6.37 2.02 -5.52
N LEU A 118 6.70 1.58 -6.73
CA LEU A 118 6.27 0.27 -7.26
C LEU A 118 6.83 -0.90 -6.43
N LEU A 119 8.08 -0.80 -6.00
CA LEU A 119 8.68 -1.74 -5.05
C LEU A 119 7.87 -1.79 -3.76
N ALA A 120 7.49 -0.65 -3.21
CA ALA A 120 6.65 -0.60 -2.01
C ALA A 120 5.24 -1.19 -2.25
N LEU A 121 4.60 -0.83 -3.36
CA LEU A 121 3.26 -1.31 -3.72
C LEU A 121 3.22 -2.83 -3.91
N SER A 122 4.25 -3.40 -4.52
CA SER A 122 4.32 -4.84 -4.75
C SER A 122 4.32 -5.67 -3.45
N TYR A 123 4.75 -5.10 -2.31
CA TYR A 123 4.57 -5.70 -0.99
C TYR A 123 3.20 -5.34 -0.39
N TYR A 124 2.82 -4.07 -0.49
CA TYR A 124 1.59 -3.55 0.11
C TYR A 124 0.33 -4.22 -0.44
N ASP A 125 0.25 -4.43 -1.75
CA ASP A 125 -0.93 -5.03 -2.39
C ASP A 125 -1.03 -6.56 -2.18
N GLN A 126 -0.03 -7.15 -1.51
CA GLN A 126 -0.05 -8.53 -1.04
C GLN A 126 -0.32 -8.65 0.47
N ILE A 127 -0.59 -7.54 1.17
CA ILE A 127 -1.01 -7.58 2.58
C ILE A 127 -2.34 -8.34 2.65
N ASP A 128 -2.31 -9.45 3.38
CA ASP A 128 -3.45 -10.33 3.61
C ASP A 128 -4.19 -9.95 4.91
N ASP A 129 -5.26 -10.67 5.23
CA ASP A 129 -6.07 -10.44 6.43
C ASP A 129 -5.22 -10.33 7.70
N VAL A 130 -5.66 -9.49 8.65
CA VAL A 130 -5.05 -9.31 9.98
C VAL A 130 -4.73 -10.66 10.66
N GLY A 131 -5.57 -11.68 10.48
CA GLY A 131 -5.37 -13.01 11.05
C GLY A 131 -4.14 -13.79 10.53
N ARG A 132 -3.52 -13.39 9.42
CA ARG A 132 -2.47 -14.15 8.73
C ARG A 132 -1.05 -13.64 9.03
N ASP A 133 -0.05 -14.24 8.37
CA ASP A 133 1.35 -13.84 8.47
C ASP A 133 1.55 -12.38 8.04
N GLN A 134 2.40 -11.65 8.76
CA GLN A 134 2.59 -10.20 8.56
C GLN A 134 3.96 -9.87 7.95
N GLY A 135 4.71 -10.84 7.44
CA GLY A 135 6.04 -10.61 6.86
C GLY A 135 6.01 -9.59 5.72
N LEU A 136 5.03 -9.71 4.82
CA LEU A 136 4.83 -8.75 3.72
C LEU A 136 4.43 -7.36 4.22
N THR A 137 3.64 -7.27 5.30
CA THR A 137 3.26 -5.99 5.93
C THR A 137 4.49 -5.24 6.43
N PHE A 138 5.44 -5.94 7.07
CA PHE A 138 6.70 -5.31 7.51
C PHE A 138 7.56 -4.84 6.33
N GLN A 139 7.66 -5.65 5.27
CA GLN A 139 8.39 -5.27 4.05
C GLN A 139 7.75 -4.07 3.33
N ALA A 140 6.41 -4.02 3.30
CA ALA A 140 5.67 -2.88 2.78
C ALA A 140 5.96 -1.61 3.58
N LEU A 141 5.89 -1.67 4.91
CA LEU A 141 6.19 -0.51 5.77
C LEU A 141 7.61 0.01 5.58
N GLN A 142 8.60 -0.88 5.49
CA GLN A 142 9.98 -0.49 5.23
C GLN A 142 10.12 0.18 3.85
N SER A 143 9.56 -0.43 2.81
CA SER A 143 9.66 0.09 1.45
C SER A 143 8.89 1.40 1.25
N LEU A 144 7.74 1.57 1.92
CA LEU A 144 6.96 2.80 1.94
C LEU A 144 7.73 3.92 2.67
N ARG A 145 8.38 3.59 3.79
CA ARG A 145 9.26 4.53 4.50
C ARG A 145 10.39 5.02 3.60
N ASP A 146 10.99 4.14 2.81
CA ASP A 146 12.03 4.54 1.86
C ASP A 146 11.50 5.57 0.84
N VAL A 147 10.26 5.43 0.35
CA VAL A 147 9.64 6.47 -0.50
C VAL A 147 9.52 7.80 0.24
N ILE A 148 9.03 7.77 1.48
CA ILE A 148 8.74 8.95 2.29
C ILE A 148 10.04 9.70 2.66
N GLU A 149 11.08 8.96 3.06
CA GLU A 149 12.32 9.53 3.56
C GLU A 149 13.29 9.93 2.44
N GLN A 150 13.35 9.15 1.36
CA GLN A 150 14.29 9.41 0.26
C GLN A 150 13.69 10.31 -0.83
N TYR A 151 12.37 10.26 -1.05
CA TYR A 151 11.68 11.01 -2.09
C TYR A 151 10.48 11.83 -1.53
N PRO A 152 10.68 12.68 -0.50
CA PRO A 152 9.60 13.36 0.22
C PRO A 152 8.79 14.33 -0.65
N ASP A 153 9.40 14.89 -1.70
CA ASP A 153 8.77 15.87 -2.60
C ASP A 153 8.16 15.23 -3.86
N SER A 154 8.22 13.90 -3.98
CA SER A 154 7.64 13.18 -5.13
C SER A 154 6.11 13.14 -5.06
N ASP A 155 5.46 13.00 -6.22
CA ASP A 155 4.00 12.80 -6.31
C ASP A 155 3.52 11.55 -5.55
N TYR A 156 4.43 10.60 -5.28
CA TYR A 156 4.15 9.34 -4.60
C TYR A 156 4.23 9.44 -3.07
N ALA A 157 4.91 10.44 -2.52
CA ALA A 157 5.16 10.57 -1.09
C ALA A 157 3.87 10.58 -0.27
N ARG A 158 2.88 11.39 -0.68
CA ARG A 158 1.59 11.46 0.02
C ARG A 158 0.84 10.12 0.00
N SER A 159 0.86 9.43 -1.15
CA SER A 159 0.22 8.12 -1.30
C SER A 159 0.92 7.07 -0.44
N ALA A 160 2.26 7.14 -0.35
CA ALA A 160 3.06 6.28 0.48
C ALA A 160 2.78 6.48 1.98
N ILE A 161 2.64 7.73 2.45
CA ILE A 161 2.25 8.04 3.85
C ILE A 161 0.91 7.40 4.18
N LEU A 162 -0.11 7.59 3.34
CA LEU A 162 -1.43 7.02 3.60
C LEU A 162 -1.41 5.49 3.66
N LYS A 163 -0.67 4.84 2.75
CA LYS A 163 -0.51 3.38 2.76
C LYS A 163 0.31 2.91 3.95
N PHE A 164 1.31 3.67 4.36
CA PHE A 164 2.10 3.38 5.55
C PHE A 164 1.20 3.38 6.78
N ASP A 165 0.39 4.42 6.95
CA ASP A 165 -0.54 4.54 8.08
C ASP A 165 -1.55 3.38 8.11
N LEU A 166 -2.09 2.98 6.95
CA LEU A 166 -3.00 1.82 6.85
C LEU A 166 -2.31 0.50 7.21
N ALA A 167 -1.12 0.24 6.66
CA ALA A 167 -0.36 -0.97 6.99
C ALA A 167 0.10 -0.99 8.45
N PHE A 168 0.39 0.17 9.03
CA PHE A 168 0.79 0.31 10.43
C PHE A 168 -0.40 0.07 11.37
N ASP A 169 -1.58 0.60 11.04
CA ASP A 169 -2.83 0.28 11.74
C ASP A 169 -3.16 -1.22 11.65
N HIS A 170 -2.90 -1.84 10.50
CA HIS A 170 -3.10 -3.28 10.31
C HIS A 170 -2.26 -4.14 11.28
N LEU A 171 -1.01 -3.77 11.53
CA LEU A 171 -0.18 -4.44 12.54
C LEU A 171 -0.71 -4.23 13.96
N ALA A 172 -1.18 -3.03 14.29
CA ALA A 172 -1.82 -2.79 15.58
C ALA A 172 -3.11 -3.61 15.74
N ALA A 173 -3.89 -3.74 14.67
CA ALA A 173 -5.13 -4.53 14.66
C ALA A 173 -4.87 -6.01 14.96
N LYS A 174 -3.72 -6.55 14.54
CA LYS A 174 -3.28 -7.91 14.88
C LYS A 174 -3.17 -8.10 16.39
N GLU A 175 -2.45 -7.20 17.05
CA GLU A 175 -2.26 -7.26 18.50
C GLU A 175 -3.60 -7.10 19.23
N MET A 176 -4.48 -6.23 18.72
CA MET A 176 -5.84 -6.10 19.24
C MET A 176 -6.67 -7.37 19.09
N GLU A 177 -6.62 -8.07 17.95
CA GLU A 177 -7.35 -9.32 17.74
C GLU A 177 -6.92 -10.40 18.76
N ILE A 178 -5.61 -10.56 18.95
CA ILE A 178 -5.05 -11.51 19.91
C ILE A 178 -5.39 -11.08 21.34
N GLY A 179 -5.29 -9.79 21.66
CA GLY A 179 -5.64 -9.23 22.96
C GLY A 179 -7.11 -9.47 23.32
N ARG A 180 -8.04 -9.17 22.39
CA ARG A 180 -9.47 -9.45 22.54
C ARG A 180 -9.75 -10.93 22.75
N TYR A 181 -9.06 -11.81 22.03
CA TYR A 181 -9.18 -13.26 22.21
C TYR A 181 -8.82 -13.69 23.63
N TYR A 182 -7.71 -13.19 24.19
CA TYR A 182 -7.31 -13.50 25.57
C TYR A 182 -8.26 -12.90 26.61
N LEU A 183 -8.66 -11.63 26.41
CA LEU A 183 -9.56 -10.93 27.32
C LEU A 183 -10.90 -11.65 27.45
N LYS A 184 -11.50 -12.07 26.32
CA LYS A 184 -12.77 -12.82 26.29
C LYS A 184 -12.71 -14.14 27.07
N ARG A 185 -11.51 -14.72 27.24
CA ARG A 185 -11.28 -15.97 27.97
C ARG A 185 -10.83 -15.76 29.42
N GLY A 186 -10.77 -14.51 29.90
CA GLY A 186 -10.31 -14.18 31.25
C GLY A 186 -8.80 -14.28 31.43
N ASN A 187 -8.02 -14.40 30.35
CA ASN A 187 -6.56 -14.42 30.41
C ASN A 187 -6.02 -12.98 30.45
N PHE A 188 -6.30 -12.25 31.53
CA PHE A 188 -6.06 -10.82 31.64
C PHE A 188 -4.60 -10.41 31.43
N LEU A 189 -3.63 -11.13 32.03
CA LEU A 189 -2.21 -10.81 31.87
C LEU A 189 -1.75 -10.93 30.42
N ALA A 190 -2.19 -11.97 29.70
CA ALA A 190 -1.87 -12.15 28.29
C ALA A 190 -2.52 -11.07 27.41
N ALA A 191 -3.75 -10.68 27.73
CA ALA A 191 -4.44 -9.59 27.05
C ALA A 191 -3.73 -8.25 27.27
N ILE A 192 -3.36 -7.94 28.52
CA ILE A 192 -2.60 -6.73 28.88
C ILE A 192 -1.31 -6.63 28.09
N ASN A 193 -0.54 -7.72 27.99
CA ASN A 193 0.70 -7.71 27.22
C ASN A 193 0.48 -7.34 25.75
N ARG A 194 -0.64 -7.79 25.15
CA ARG A 194 -0.99 -7.47 23.76
C ARG A 194 -1.44 -6.02 23.58
N PHE A 195 -2.33 -5.53 24.44
CA PHE A 195 -2.77 -4.14 24.39
C PHE A 195 -1.64 -3.15 24.72
N ARG A 196 -0.71 -3.56 25.58
CA ARG A 196 0.51 -2.81 25.87
C ARG A 196 1.35 -2.57 24.61
N VAL A 197 1.55 -3.60 23.78
CA VAL A 197 2.26 -3.42 22.49
C VAL A 197 1.61 -2.33 21.64
N VAL A 198 0.28 -2.30 21.56
CA VAL A 198 -0.44 -1.25 20.81
C VAL A 198 -0.16 0.14 21.39
N VAL A 199 -0.17 0.29 22.71
CA VAL A 199 0.03 1.57 23.39
C VAL A 199 1.50 2.03 23.40
N GLU A 200 2.46 1.12 23.40
CA GLU A 200 3.89 1.47 23.36
C GLU A 200 4.38 1.71 21.93
N ASP A 201 4.01 0.83 21.00
CA ASP A 201 4.62 0.80 19.67
C ASP A 201 3.74 1.42 18.58
N PHE A 202 2.42 1.47 18.77
CA PHE A 202 1.44 1.86 17.74
C PHE A 202 0.58 3.08 18.12
N GLN A 203 1.15 4.01 18.89
CA GLN A 203 0.46 5.16 19.51
C GLN A 203 -0.38 6.04 18.57
N THR A 204 -0.01 6.11 17.29
CA THR A 204 -0.67 6.94 16.28
C THR A 204 -1.81 6.22 15.54
N THR A 205 -2.00 4.92 15.81
CA THR A 205 -3.02 4.10 15.13
C THR A 205 -4.41 4.29 15.72
N THR A 206 -5.42 3.96 14.93
CA THR A 206 -6.84 4.01 15.34
C THR A 206 -7.19 2.96 16.40
N GLN A 207 -6.30 1.98 16.62
CA GLN A 207 -6.42 0.91 17.60
C GLN A 207 -6.08 1.35 19.04
N THR A 208 -5.27 2.40 19.19
CA THR A 208 -4.77 2.87 20.51
C THR A 208 -5.89 3.20 21.52
N PRO A 209 -6.98 3.91 21.15
CA PRO A 209 -8.07 4.19 22.07
C PRO A 209 -8.74 2.93 22.62
N GLU A 210 -9.02 1.95 21.75
CA GLU A 210 -9.58 0.67 22.18
C GLU A 210 -8.59 -0.06 23.09
N ALA A 211 -7.30 -0.12 22.72
CA ALA A 211 -6.28 -0.78 23.53
C ALA A 211 -6.23 -0.23 24.97
N LEU A 212 -6.23 1.09 25.13
CA LEU A 212 -6.28 1.75 26.44
C LEU A 212 -7.56 1.41 27.21
N HIS A 213 -8.72 1.41 26.55
CA HIS A 213 -9.97 0.99 27.17
C HIS A 213 -9.92 -0.47 27.65
N ARG A 214 -9.42 -1.39 26.81
CA ARG A 214 -9.28 -2.80 27.19
C ARG A 214 -8.27 -3.01 28.31
N LEU A 215 -7.23 -2.17 28.41
CA LEU A 215 -6.34 -2.14 29.58
C LEU A 215 -7.09 -1.73 30.84
N VAL A 216 -7.96 -0.72 30.79
CA VAL A 216 -8.83 -0.36 31.93
C VAL A 216 -9.66 -1.56 32.38
N GLU A 217 -10.35 -2.24 31.46
CA GLU A 217 -11.15 -3.43 31.79
C GLU A 217 -10.30 -4.55 32.43
N ALA A 218 -9.15 -4.85 31.84
CA ALA A 218 -8.28 -5.93 32.32
C ALA A 218 -7.64 -5.61 33.67
N TYR A 219 -7.21 -4.37 33.90
CA TYR A 219 -6.61 -3.95 35.16
C TYR A 219 -7.65 -3.92 36.30
N LEU A 220 -8.85 -3.40 36.05
CA LEU A 220 -9.94 -3.45 37.04
C LEU A 220 -10.31 -4.90 37.39
N SER A 221 -10.33 -5.80 36.40
CA SER A 221 -10.59 -7.22 36.64
C SER A 221 -9.55 -7.90 37.53
N LEU A 222 -8.33 -7.37 37.58
CA LEU A 222 -7.25 -7.84 38.45
C LEU A 222 -7.14 -7.06 39.79
N GLY A 223 -7.96 -6.02 39.99
CA GLY A 223 -7.86 -5.12 41.15
C GLY A 223 -6.68 -4.15 41.09
N LEU A 224 -6.08 -3.96 39.91
CA LEU A 224 -4.95 -3.07 39.67
C LEU A 224 -5.46 -1.65 39.35
N ASN A 225 -5.97 -0.99 40.38
CA ASN A 225 -6.70 0.28 40.22
C ASN A 225 -5.80 1.43 39.74
N ASP A 226 -4.53 1.48 40.15
CA ASP A 226 -3.63 2.58 39.77
C ASP A 226 -3.32 2.55 38.27
N GLU A 227 -3.08 1.36 37.72
CA GLU A 227 -2.87 1.13 36.30
C GLU A 227 -4.14 1.43 35.50
N ALA A 228 -5.30 0.99 35.98
CA ALA A 228 -6.59 1.29 35.34
C ALA A 228 -6.85 2.81 35.27
N GLN A 229 -6.63 3.53 36.36
CA GLN A 229 -6.81 4.98 36.41
C GLN A 229 -5.82 5.70 35.47
N THR A 230 -4.58 5.24 35.40
CA THR A 230 -3.56 5.81 34.51
C THR A 230 -3.88 5.55 33.03
N ALA A 231 -4.31 4.35 32.67
CA ALA A 231 -4.76 4.05 31.30
C ALA A 231 -5.95 4.94 30.91
N GLY A 232 -6.92 5.11 31.81
CA GLY A 232 -8.04 6.04 31.63
C GLY A 232 -7.61 7.50 31.49
N ALA A 233 -6.58 7.93 32.23
CA ALA A 233 -6.03 9.28 32.14
C ALA A 233 -5.37 9.55 30.78
N ILE A 234 -4.57 8.59 30.27
CA ILE A 234 -3.97 8.69 28.93
C ILE A 234 -5.06 8.74 27.86
N LEU A 235 -6.07 7.88 27.99
CA LEU A 235 -7.21 7.85 27.08
C LEU A 235 -7.99 9.17 27.07
N GLY A 236 -8.26 9.74 28.24
CA GLY A 236 -8.97 11.01 28.38
C GLY A 236 -8.21 12.22 27.88
N PHE A 237 -6.87 12.19 27.91
CA PHE A 237 -6.06 13.29 27.39
C PHE A 237 -6.03 13.32 25.86
N ASN A 238 -5.83 12.16 25.23
CA ASN A 238 -5.60 12.08 23.78
C ASN A 238 -6.88 11.78 22.98
N PHE A 239 -7.90 11.16 23.59
CA PHE A 239 -9.01 10.54 22.87
C PHE A 239 -10.37 10.77 23.55
N GLN A 240 -10.54 11.94 24.18
CA GLN A 240 -11.74 12.29 24.96
C GLN A 240 -13.07 12.19 24.19
N SER A 241 -13.03 12.35 22.86
CA SER A 241 -14.22 12.29 22.00
C SER A 241 -14.58 10.88 21.51
N THR A 242 -13.89 9.84 21.98
CA THR A 242 -14.12 8.46 21.56
C THR A 242 -15.10 7.75 22.50
N VAL A 243 -15.89 6.81 21.95
CA VAL A 243 -16.76 5.93 22.76
C VAL A 243 -15.97 5.18 23.83
N TRP A 244 -14.72 4.84 23.53
CA TRP A 244 -13.80 4.16 24.43
C TRP A 244 -13.54 4.98 25.70
N TYR A 245 -13.38 6.30 25.58
CA TYR A 245 -13.22 7.17 26.73
C TYR A 245 -14.49 7.22 27.57
N GLU A 246 -15.66 7.38 26.94
CA GLU A 246 -16.95 7.42 27.64
C GLU A 246 -17.18 6.15 28.47
N ASP A 247 -16.92 4.98 27.88
CA ASP A 247 -17.06 3.69 28.53
C ASP A 247 -16.04 3.52 29.68
N SER A 248 -14.76 3.86 29.45
CA SER A 248 -13.74 3.80 30.50
C SER A 248 -14.03 4.75 31.66
N PHE A 249 -14.53 5.96 31.36
CA PHE A 249 -14.91 6.92 32.39
C PHE A 249 -16.06 6.39 33.24
N ALA A 250 -17.09 5.81 32.62
CA ALA A 250 -18.21 5.19 33.33
C ALA A 250 -17.77 4.00 34.20
N LEU A 251 -16.87 3.14 33.69
CA LEU A 251 -16.32 2.01 34.43
C LEU A 251 -15.54 2.44 35.68
N LEU A 252 -14.65 3.43 35.55
CA LEU A 252 -13.84 3.92 36.65
C LEU A 252 -14.70 4.63 37.70
N THR A 253 -15.53 5.58 37.26
CA THR A 253 -16.35 6.38 38.19
C THR A 253 -17.43 5.55 38.88
N GLY A 254 -17.97 4.54 38.19
CA GLY A 254 -18.90 3.56 38.78
C GLY A 254 -18.30 2.76 39.95
N GLN A 255 -16.97 2.66 40.04
CA GLN A 255 -16.25 2.02 41.15
C GLN A 255 -15.66 3.03 42.15
N GLY A 256 -15.99 4.32 42.03
CA GLY A 256 -15.45 5.39 42.88
C GLY A 256 -14.00 5.79 42.54
N LEU A 257 -13.48 5.33 41.39
CA LEU A 257 -12.15 5.68 40.88
C LEU A 257 -12.22 6.89 39.94
N ARG A 258 -11.06 7.46 39.59
CA ARG A 258 -10.96 8.60 38.66
C ARG A 258 -9.89 8.37 37.61
N PRO A 259 -10.04 8.84 36.37
CA PRO A 259 -9.02 8.73 35.33
C PRO A 259 -7.86 9.71 35.58
N GLU A 260 -7.18 9.53 36.69
CA GLU A 260 -6.01 10.30 37.11
C GLU A 260 -4.79 9.39 37.08
N ALA A 261 -3.65 9.92 36.65
CA ALA A 261 -2.42 9.12 36.59
C ALA A 261 -1.90 8.82 38.00
N GLN A 262 -1.78 7.52 38.33
CA GLN A 262 -1.36 6.97 39.61
C GLN A 262 -0.21 5.97 39.42
N GLY A 263 0.43 5.58 40.52
CA GLY A 263 1.51 4.59 40.53
C GLY A 263 2.76 4.97 39.72
N ASP A 264 3.69 4.02 39.63
CA ASP A 264 5.03 4.19 39.05
C ASP A 264 5.37 3.16 37.95
N GLY A 265 4.34 2.53 37.34
CA GLY A 265 4.50 1.50 36.32
C GLY A 265 4.78 2.02 34.90
N TRP A 266 4.78 1.12 33.91
CA TRP A 266 5.05 1.47 32.50
C TRP A 266 4.05 2.49 31.92
N LEU A 267 2.77 2.42 32.29
CA LEU A 267 1.76 3.43 31.91
C LEU A 267 2.12 4.82 32.42
N ARG A 268 2.81 4.92 33.56
CA ARG A 268 3.28 6.20 34.09
C ARG A 268 4.35 6.80 33.19
N GLN A 269 5.24 5.97 32.66
CA GLN A 269 6.24 6.38 31.67
C GLN A 269 5.56 6.86 30.39
N VAL A 270 4.60 6.11 29.85
CA VAL A 270 3.83 6.53 28.66
C VAL A 270 3.09 7.83 28.92
N TYR A 271 2.47 8.00 30.09
CA TYR A 271 1.81 9.25 30.48
C TYR A 271 2.80 10.43 30.49
N ARG A 272 4.00 10.26 31.06
CA ARG A 272 5.04 11.32 31.04
C ARG A 272 5.42 11.71 29.61
N GLN A 273 5.65 10.72 28.75
CA GLN A 273 6.05 10.95 27.36
C GLN A 273 4.94 11.61 26.54
N VAL A 274 3.75 11.02 26.54
CA VAL A 274 2.65 11.41 25.64
C VAL A 274 1.86 12.60 26.18
N VAL A 275 1.62 12.67 27.49
CA VAL A 275 0.78 13.73 28.09
C VAL A 275 1.62 14.94 28.53
N ARG A 276 2.84 14.72 29.04
CA ARG A 276 3.69 15.82 29.54
C ARG A 276 4.83 16.22 28.60
N GLY A 277 5.14 15.42 27.58
CA GLY A 277 6.30 15.65 26.72
C GLY A 277 7.64 15.42 27.41
N GLU A 278 7.66 14.65 28.51
CA GLU A 278 8.85 14.31 29.29
C GLU A 278 9.48 13.02 28.72
N TRP A 279 10.43 13.17 27.79
CA TRP A 279 11.10 12.05 27.11
C TRP A 279 12.39 11.57 27.80
N LEU A 280 12.82 12.24 28.87
CA LEU A 280 14.01 11.99 29.70
C LEU A 280 13.62 11.90 31.18
#